data_AF-A0A2S9GJ64-F1
#
_entry.id   AF-A0A2S9GJ64-F1
#
_cell.length_a   1.000
_cell.length_b   1.000
_cell.length_c   1.000
_cell.angle_alpha   90.00
_cell.angle_beta   90.00
_cell.angle_gamma   90.00
#
_symmetry.space_group_name_H-M   'P 1'
#
loop_
_entity.id
_entity.type
_entity.pdbx_description
1 polymer ?
#
loop_
_entity_poly.entity_id
_entity_poly.type
_entity_poly.pdbx_seq_one_letter_code
_entity_poly.pdbx_strand_id
1 'polypeptide(L)' 'NLASASDDELLDAMAEHPILIERPFVVTRKGTRLARPIDNVRGIL' A
#
# COMPACT_ATOMS: atom_id res chain seq x y z
N ASN A 1 14.47 -2.49 -14.15
CA ASN A 1 13.17 -2.10 -14.74
C ASN A 1 12.14 -3.03 -14.12
N LEU A 2 11.23 -2.53 -13.29
CA LEU A 2 10.21 -3.34 -12.61
C LEU A 2 9.02 -3.67 -13.52
N ALA A 3 8.94 -3.10 -14.72
CA ALA A 3 7.80 -3.27 -15.63
C ALA A 3 7.61 -4.70 -16.16
N SER A 4 8.58 -5.59 -15.94
CA SER A 4 8.49 -7.01 -16.31
C SER A 4 8.26 -7.95 -15.12
N ALA A 5 8.26 -7.43 -13.89
CA ALA A 5 7.98 -8.24 -12.70
C ALA A 5 6.48 -8.50 -12.58
N SER A 6 6.12 -9.69 -12.13
CA SER A 6 4.74 -10.04 -11.80
C SER A 6 4.32 -9.43 -10.46
N ASP A 7 3.01 -9.29 -10.25
CA ASP A 7 2.47 -8.76 -8.99
C ASP A 7 2.88 -9.62 -7.79
N ASP A 8 2.94 -10.94 -7.96
CA ASP A 8 3.36 -11.88 -6.90
C ASP A 8 4.83 -11.65 -6.50
N GLU A 9 5.73 -11.49 -7.48
CA GLU A 9 7.14 -11.19 -7.20
C GLU A 9 7.31 -9.84 -6.49
N LEU A 10 6.50 -8.84 -6.84
CA LEU A 10 6.50 -7.54 -6.16
C LEU A 10 6.00 -7.65 -4.73
N LEU A 11 4.95 -8.46 -4.49
CA LEU A 11 4.40 -8.70 -3.17
C LEU A 11 5.38 -9.46 -2.27
N ASP A 12 6.04 -10.49 -2.79
CA ASP A 12 7.07 -11.25 -2.07
C ASP A 12 8.23 -10.32 -1.67
N ALA A 13 8.69 -9.46 -2.58
CA ALA A 13 9.73 -8.49 -2.29
C ALA A 13 9.31 -7.47 -1.22
N MET A 14 8.05 -7.01 -1.22
CA MET A 14 7.52 -6.13 -0.17
C MET A 14 7.43 -6.84 1.20
N ALA A 15 7.10 -8.13 1.21
CA ALA A 15 7.05 -8.93 2.43
C ALA A 15 8.46 -9.17 3.00
N GLU A 16 9.45 -9.45 2.15
CA GLU A 16 10.84 -9.62 2.54
C GLU A 16 11.49 -8.29 2.98
N HIS A 17 11.13 -7.19 2.32
CA HIS A 17 11.67 -5.86 2.59
C HIS A 17 10.55 -4.85 2.92
N PRO A 18 10.05 -4.82 4.17
CA PRO A 18 8.91 -3.98 4.57
C PRO A 18 9.07 -2.47 4.33
N ILE A 19 10.31 -1.99 4.13
CA ILE A 19 10.62 -0.60 3.78
C ILE A 19 10.09 -0.21 2.39
N LEU A 20 9.90 -1.18 1.49
CA LEU A 20 9.38 -0.95 0.13
C LEU A 20 7.88 -0.61 0.13
N ILE A 21 7.17 -0.87 1.22
CA ILE A 21 5.75 -0.61 1.34
C ILE A 21 5.50 0.88 1.66
N GLU A 22 4.77 1.57 0.78
CA GLU A 22 4.35 2.96 0.99
C GLU A 22 3.46 3.14 2.23
N ARG A 23 3.65 4.26 2.94
CA ARG A 23 3.02 4.52 4.26
C ARG A 23 2.49 5.96 4.35
N PRO A 24 1.43 6.23 5.14
CA PRO A 24 0.73 5.31 6.05
C PRO A 24 -0.52 4.66 5.44
N PHE A 25 -0.85 3.44 5.86
CA PHE A 25 -2.19 2.86 5.66
C PHE A 25 -3.10 3.22 6.84
N VAL A 26 -4.33 3.62 6.54
CA VAL A 26 -5.37 3.85 7.55
C VAL A 26 -6.45 2.78 7.37
N VAL A 27 -6.86 2.18 8.48
CA VAL A 27 -7.87 1.12 8.54
C VAL A 27 -9.04 1.59 9.39
N THR A 28 -10.26 1.46 8.86
CA THR A 28 -11.51 1.75 9.57
C THR A 28 -12.50 0.62 9.36
N ARG A 29 -13.70 0.70 9.97
CA ARG A 29 -14.80 -0.26 9.67
C ARG A 29 -15.30 -0.20 8.22
N LYS A 30 -15.03 0.90 7.50
CA LYS A 30 -15.48 1.09 6.11
C LYS A 30 -14.46 0.59 5.08
N GLY A 31 -13.21 0.33 5.48
CA GLY A 31 -12.17 -0.20 4.60
C GLY A 31 -10.74 0.25 4.97
N THR A 32 -9.81 0.02 4.05
CA THR A 32 -8.38 0.34 4.17
C THR A 32 -7.92 1.22 3.01
N ARG A 33 -7.05 2.20 3.27
CA ARG A 33 -6.51 3.08 2.21
C ARG A 33 -5.09 3.55 2.50
N LEU A 34 -4.29 3.75 1.44
CA LEU A 34 -3.05 4.50 1.51
C LEU A 34 -3.37 5.99 1.72
N ALA A 35 -3.04 6.50 2.89
CA ALA A 35 -3.40 7.83 3.38
C ALA A 35 -2.44 8.93 2.91
N ARG A 36 -1.90 8.80 1.69
CA ARG A 36 -1.07 9.79 1.04
C ARG A 36 -1.65 10.13 -0.34
N PRO A 37 -2.00 11.40 -0.63
CA PRO A 37 -2.08 12.53 0.31
C PRO A 37 -3.14 12.30 1.40
N ILE A 38 -3.08 13.04 2.50
CA ILE A 38 -3.92 12.79 3.70
C ILE A 38 -5.43 12.82 3.42
N ASP A 39 -5.88 13.62 2.46
CA ASP A 39 -7.30 13.69 2.06
C ASP A 39 -7.86 12.37 1.55
N ASN A 40 -6.99 11.45 1.11
CA ASN A 40 -7.37 10.09 0.74
C ASN A 40 -8.17 9.39 1.84
N VAL A 41 -7.84 9.64 3.11
CA VAL A 41 -8.51 9.02 4.26
C VAL A 41 -10.01 9.26 4.27
N ARG A 42 -10.49 10.40 3.73
CA ARG A 42 -11.91 10.76 3.69
C ARG A 42 -12.79 9.70 3.01
N GLY A 43 -12.25 8.92 2.08
CA GLY A 43 -12.99 7.84 1.42
C GLY A 43 -13.35 6.67 2.34
N ILE A 44 -12.72 6.56 3.52
CA ILE A 44 -12.92 5.46 4.47
C ILE A 44 -13.30 5.94 5.88
N LEU A 45 -13.59 7.23 6.10
CA LEU A 45 -14.10 7.75 7.39
C LEU A 45 -15.61 7.60 7.49
#